data_AF-A0A7Y5U4G4-F1
#
_entry.id   AF-A0A7Y5U4G4-F1
#
_cell.length_a   1.000
_cell.length_b   1.000
_cell.length_c   1.000
_cell.angle_alpha   90.00
_cell.angle_beta   90.00
_cell.angle_gamma   90.00
#
_symmetry.space_group_name_H-M   'P 1'
#
loop_
_entity.id
_entity.type
_entity.pdbx_description
1 polymer ?
#
loop_
_entity_poly.entity_id
_entity_poly.type
_entity_poly.pdbx_seq_one_letter_code
_entity_poly.pdbx_strand_id
1 'polypeptide(L)'
;VSAPIARLPFLYVVRGSVRLSAAVALALPLVVLLAWPRVARLLSRGPWTISAAALLAAALVAGDLVQFAQWASVRTYKNVEASRALGRALPPGTLVHGKLANGLSLENRIRPIFVGHGFGNFADRKSRDDVRYILTYIEPYLGYEGSQIEDVLGAHPHWRIIMTFDVAETPSGHDRAALIDKRARD
;
A
#
# COMPACT_ATOMS: atom_id res chain seq x y z
N VAL A 1 -29.15 12.27 -25.38
CA VAL A 1 -28.05 11.30 -25.18
C VAL A 1 -26.85 12.08 -24.69
N SER A 2 -26.64 12.13 -23.38
CA SER A 2 -25.62 12.98 -22.75
C SER A 2 -24.34 12.17 -22.58
N ALA A 3 -23.29 12.56 -23.31
CA ALA A 3 -21.97 11.92 -23.23
C ALA A 3 -21.26 12.29 -21.91
N PRO A 4 -20.54 11.35 -21.26
CA PRO A 4 -19.84 11.63 -20.02
C PRO A 4 -18.55 12.43 -20.29
N ILE A 5 -18.35 13.46 -19.46
CA ILE A 5 -17.31 14.51 -19.58
C ILE A 5 -15.88 13.99 -19.31
N ALA A 6 -15.70 12.76 -18.81
CA ALA A 6 -14.39 12.14 -18.71
C ALA A 6 -14.50 10.61 -18.82
N ARG A 7 -13.86 10.04 -19.84
CA ARG A 7 -13.54 8.61 -19.88
C ARG A 7 -12.24 8.43 -19.12
N LEU A 8 -12.31 7.95 -17.87
CA LEU A 8 -11.18 7.27 -17.27
C LEU A 8 -11.15 5.88 -17.92
N PRO A 9 -10.18 5.58 -18.82
CA PRO A 9 -10.02 4.22 -19.27
C PRO A 9 -9.49 3.42 -18.07
N PHE A 10 -9.38 2.11 -18.18
CA PHE A 10 -8.81 1.22 -17.15
C PHE A 10 -9.76 0.89 -15.96
N LEU A 11 -10.37 -0.30 -16.10
CA LEU A 11 -10.69 -1.28 -15.04
C LEU A 11 -12.13 -1.29 -14.44
N TYR A 12 -12.87 -2.34 -14.82
CA TYR A 12 -13.91 -3.12 -14.12
C TYR A 12 -14.87 -2.42 -13.14
N VAL A 13 -16.18 -2.58 -13.39
CA VAL A 13 -17.33 -2.38 -12.46
C VAL A 13 -16.95 -1.56 -11.22
N VAL A 14 -16.77 -0.25 -11.41
CA VAL A 14 -16.44 0.66 -10.31
C VAL A 14 -17.61 0.62 -9.33
N ARG A 15 -17.40 -0.04 -8.18
CA ARG A 15 -18.39 -0.20 -7.11
C ARG A 15 -18.99 1.17 -6.77
N GLY A 16 -20.28 1.21 -6.44
CA GLY A 16 -20.99 2.48 -6.15
C GLY A 16 -20.27 3.33 -5.08
N SER A 17 -19.66 2.68 -4.09
CA SER A 17 -18.82 3.33 -3.08
C SER A 17 -17.62 4.07 -3.68
N VAL A 18 -16.93 3.51 -4.65
CA VAL A 18 -15.77 4.15 -5.31
C VAL A 18 -16.22 5.37 -6.11
N ARG A 19 -17.37 5.29 -6.80
CA ARG A 19 -17.94 6.44 -7.51
C ARG A 19 -18.37 7.55 -6.57
N LEU A 20 -19.00 7.20 -5.45
CA LEU A 20 -19.39 8.16 -4.42
C LEU A 20 -18.16 8.83 -3.80
N SER A 21 -17.15 8.05 -3.41
CA SER A 21 -15.90 8.58 -2.90
C SER A 21 -15.21 9.51 -3.89
N ALA A 22 -15.20 9.16 -5.19
CA ALA A 22 -14.66 10.04 -6.23
C ALA A 22 -15.47 11.33 -6.38
N ALA A 23 -16.81 11.25 -6.35
CA ALA A 23 -17.68 12.42 -6.42
C ALA A 23 -17.48 13.34 -5.21
N VAL A 24 -17.40 12.79 -4.00
CA VAL A 24 -17.12 13.52 -2.76
C VAL A 24 -15.72 14.14 -2.80
N ALA A 25 -14.72 13.39 -3.26
CA ALA A 25 -13.34 13.87 -3.38
C ALA A 25 -13.18 14.99 -4.42
N LEU A 26 -14.08 15.12 -5.39
CA LEU A 26 -14.11 16.24 -6.32
C LEU A 26 -14.95 17.41 -5.79
N ALA A 27 -16.11 17.10 -5.20
CA ALA A 27 -17.04 18.11 -4.71
C ALA A 27 -16.48 18.87 -3.50
N LEU A 28 -15.83 18.20 -2.54
CA LEU A 28 -15.31 18.85 -1.34
C LEU A 28 -14.22 19.89 -1.66
N PRO A 29 -13.16 19.58 -2.42
CA PRO A 29 -12.18 20.59 -2.83
C PRO A 29 -12.80 21.70 -3.66
N LEU A 30 -13.77 21.39 -4.54
CA LEU A 30 -14.45 22.41 -5.32
C LEU A 30 -15.24 23.37 -4.43
N VAL A 31 -15.99 22.85 -3.45
CA VAL A 31 -16.69 23.67 -2.45
C VAL A 31 -15.70 24.52 -1.65
N VAL A 32 -14.58 23.95 -1.21
CA VAL A 32 -13.52 24.69 -0.52
C VAL A 32 -12.98 25.81 -1.41
N LEU A 33 -12.58 25.52 -2.64
CA LEU A 33 -12.04 26.51 -3.58
C LEU A 33 -13.04 27.62 -3.89
N LEU A 34 -14.32 27.29 -4.07
CA LEU A 34 -15.37 28.27 -4.34
C LEU A 34 -15.75 29.10 -3.10
N ALA A 35 -15.71 28.49 -1.91
CA ALA A 35 -15.98 29.18 -0.65
C ALA A 35 -14.75 29.98 -0.16
N TRP A 36 -13.54 29.61 -0.58
CA TRP A 36 -12.28 30.15 -0.07
C TRP A 36 -12.19 31.68 -0.15
N PRO A 37 -12.57 32.36 -1.25
CA PRO A 37 -12.50 33.83 -1.29
C PRO A 37 -13.41 34.51 -0.26
N ARG A 38 -14.56 33.90 0.06
CA ARG A 38 -15.51 34.42 1.06
C ARG A 38 -15.00 34.13 2.47
N VAL A 39 -14.54 32.90 2.71
CA VAL A 39 -13.96 32.48 3.99
C VAL A 39 -12.72 33.30 4.30
N ALA A 40 -11.76 33.40 3.38
CA ALA A 40 -10.55 34.20 3.53
C ALA A 40 -10.86 35.68 3.78
N ARG A 41 -11.88 36.25 3.12
CA ARG A 41 -12.32 37.64 3.38
C ARG A 41 -12.90 37.79 4.78
N LEU A 42 -13.69 36.83 5.25
CA LEU A 42 -14.29 36.83 6.59
C LEU A 42 -13.23 36.62 7.68
N LEU A 43 -12.25 35.74 7.44
CA LEU A 43 -11.12 35.50 8.33
C LEU A 43 -10.16 36.71 8.36
N SER A 44 -9.93 37.38 7.23
CA SER A 44 -8.98 38.51 7.15
C SER A 44 -9.56 39.87 7.57
N ARG A 45 -10.88 40.06 7.46
CA ARG A 45 -11.56 41.34 7.77
C ARG A 45 -12.50 41.27 8.96
N GLY A 46 -12.65 40.10 9.58
CA GLY A 46 -13.45 39.96 10.79
C GLY A 46 -12.80 40.69 11.97
N PRO A 47 -13.58 41.21 12.93
CA PRO A 47 -13.05 41.79 14.15
C PRO A 47 -12.59 40.67 15.10
N TRP A 48 -11.51 39.97 14.74
CA TRP A 48 -10.93 38.92 15.58
C TRP A 48 -10.25 39.54 16.77
N THR A 49 -10.66 39.15 17.97
CA THR A 49 -9.84 39.40 19.15
C THR A 49 -8.61 38.51 19.11
N ILE A 50 -7.51 38.96 19.73
CA ILE A 50 -6.28 38.15 19.86
C ILE A 50 -6.60 36.79 20.49
N SER A 51 -7.49 36.77 21.48
CA SER A 51 -7.94 35.54 22.15
C SER A 51 -8.65 34.58 21.18
N ALA A 52 -9.53 35.07 20.30
CA ALA A 52 -10.21 34.21 19.32
C ALA A 52 -9.23 33.62 18.30
N ALA A 53 -8.28 34.42 17.82
CA ALA A 53 -7.23 33.94 16.92
C ALA A 53 -6.31 32.90 17.61
N ALA A 54 -5.91 33.16 18.85
CA ALA A 54 -5.11 32.24 19.65
C ALA A 54 -5.85 30.92 19.92
N LEU A 55 -7.15 30.96 20.24
CA LEU A 55 -7.97 29.77 20.44
C LEU A 55 -8.09 28.93 19.15
N LEU A 56 -8.30 29.57 18.01
CA LEU A 56 -8.36 28.86 16.72
C LEU A 56 -7.02 28.20 16.40
N ALA A 57 -5.91 28.92 16.57
CA ALA A 57 -4.58 28.36 16.37
C ALA A 57 -4.31 27.18 17.31
N ALA A 58 -4.64 27.32 18.60
CA ALA A 58 -4.52 26.25 19.59
C ALA A 58 -5.36 25.02 19.22
N ALA A 59 -6.59 25.21 18.72
CA ALA A 59 -7.44 24.11 18.27
C ALA A 59 -6.86 23.37 17.06
N LEU A 60 -6.27 24.10 16.09
CA LEU A 60 -5.59 23.50 14.94
C LEU A 60 -4.36 22.71 15.36
N VAL A 61 -3.53 23.28 16.24
CA VAL A 61 -2.34 22.60 16.79
C VAL A 61 -2.76 21.35 17.58
N ALA A 62 -3.79 21.44 18.42
CA ALA A 62 -4.31 20.29 19.15
C ALA A 62 -4.81 19.18 18.21
N GLY A 63 -5.51 19.55 17.13
CA GLY A 63 -5.96 18.61 16.11
C GLY A 63 -4.81 17.91 15.38
N ASP A 64 -3.76 18.66 15.03
CA ASP A 64 -2.55 18.10 14.41
C ASP A 64 -1.80 17.16 15.38
N LEU A 65 -1.68 17.56 16.65
CA LEU A 65 -1.08 16.73 17.70
C LEU A 65 -1.86 15.44 17.93
N VAL A 66 -3.19 15.46 17.85
CA VAL A 66 -4.02 14.25 17.94
C VAL A 66 -3.77 13.33 16.75
N GLN A 67 -3.73 13.86 15.52
CA GLN A 67 -3.41 13.07 14.32
C GLN A 67 -1.99 12.48 14.39
N PHE A 68 -1.02 13.27 14.84
CA PHE A 68 0.34 12.81 15.07
C PHE A 68 0.37 11.72 16.14
N ALA A 69 -0.35 11.87 17.25
CA ALA A 69 -0.43 10.87 18.32
C ALA A 69 -1.09 9.58 17.83
N GLN A 70 -2.12 9.66 16.99
CA GLN A 70 -2.76 8.50 16.36
C GLN A 70 -1.81 7.76 15.43
N TRP A 71 -1.05 8.49 14.59
CA TRP A 71 -0.02 7.87 13.76
C TRP A 71 1.09 7.25 14.61
N ALA A 72 1.58 7.99 15.60
CA ALA A 72 2.69 7.56 16.46
C ALA A 72 2.33 6.33 17.29
N SER A 73 1.07 6.17 17.72
CA SER A 73 0.63 5.04 18.54
C SER A 73 0.54 3.72 17.76
N VAL A 74 0.33 3.76 16.44
CA VAL A 74 0.23 2.56 15.59
C VAL A 74 1.46 2.34 14.71
N ARG A 75 2.41 3.30 14.70
CA ARG A 75 3.63 3.20 13.89
C ARG A 75 4.48 2.01 14.36
N THR A 76 4.90 1.17 13.41
CA THR A 76 5.86 0.08 13.67
C THR A 76 7.02 0.13 12.69
N TYR A 77 8.07 -0.64 12.97
CA TYR A 77 9.23 -0.83 12.08
C TYR A 77 9.26 -2.23 11.43
N LYS A 78 8.16 -2.99 11.51
CA LYS A 78 8.07 -4.37 11.05
C LYS A 78 8.53 -4.56 9.60
N ASN A 79 8.12 -3.67 8.69
CA ASN A 79 8.54 -3.75 7.28
C ASN A 79 10.04 -3.47 7.10
N VAL A 80 10.63 -2.58 7.89
CA VAL A 80 12.09 -2.32 7.87
C VAL A 80 12.84 -3.54 8.40
N GLU A 81 12.36 -4.14 9.48
CA GLU A 81 12.95 -5.34 10.07
C GLU A 81 12.85 -6.55 9.13
N ALA A 82 11.69 -6.76 8.50
CA ALA A 82 11.45 -7.79 7.49
C ALA A 82 12.37 -7.58 6.27
N SER A 83 12.50 -6.34 5.79
CA SER A 83 13.42 -5.99 4.72
C SER A 83 14.87 -6.29 5.12
N ARG A 84 15.32 -5.91 6.32
CA ARG A 84 16.69 -6.25 6.76
C ARG A 84 16.88 -7.77 6.93
N ALA A 85 15.87 -8.49 7.41
CA ALA A 85 15.91 -9.94 7.55
C ALA A 85 16.06 -10.65 6.19
N LEU A 86 15.34 -10.19 5.17
CA LEU A 86 15.52 -10.63 3.78
C LEU A 86 16.95 -10.39 3.29
N GLY A 87 17.54 -9.23 3.58
CA GLY A 87 18.92 -8.91 3.19
C GLY A 87 19.99 -9.75 3.86
N ARG A 88 19.68 -10.34 5.03
CA ARG A 88 20.54 -11.34 5.68
C ARG A 88 20.36 -12.73 5.09
N ALA A 89 19.16 -13.05 4.60
CA ALA A 89 18.82 -14.38 4.10
C ALA A 89 19.17 -14.57 2.61
N LEU A 90 19.14 -13.51 1.81
CA LEU A 90 19.33 -13.57 0.37
C LEU A 90 20.53 -12.73 -0.08
N PRO A 91 21.35 -13.23 -1.02
CA PRO A 91 22.39 -12.43 -1.63
C PRO A 91 21.85 -11.15 -2.32
N PRO A 92 22.66 -10.08 -2.40
CA PRO A 92 22.37 -8.95 -3.27
C PRO A 92 22.13 -9.38 -4.73
N GLY A 93 21.15 -8.77 -5.39
CA GLY A 93 20.79 -9.06 -6.78
C GLY A 93 19.84 -10.24 -6.96
N THR A 94 19.51 -10.99 -5.91
CA THR A 94 18.57 -12.12 -5.99
C THR A 94 17.22 -11.66 -6.53
N LEU A 95 16.74 -12.33 -7.59
CA LEU A 95 15.41 -12.12 -8.12
C LEU A 95 14.37 -12.71 -7.18
N VAL A 96 13.32 -11.94 -6.87
CA VAL A 96 12.24 -12.36 -5.96
C VAL A 96 10.89 -11.97 -6.57
N HIS A 97 10.00 -12.96 -6.72
CA HIS A 97 8.62 -12.74 -7.13
C HIS A 97 7.79 -12.21 -5.97
N GLY A 98 6.80 -11.36 -6.25
CA GLY A 98 5.72 -11.06 -5.31
C GLY A 98 5.34 -9.60 -5.31
N LYS A 99 4.11 -9.30 -4.87
CA LYS A 99 3.66 -7.91 -4.75
C LYS A 99 4.44 -7.20 -3.64
N LEU A 100 4.63 -7.90 -2.53
CA LEU A 100 5.37 -7.45 -1.36
C LEU A 100 6.87 -7.25 -1.62
N ALA A 101 7.44 -7.94 -2.62
CA ALA A 101 8.86 -7.85 -2.95
C ALA A 101 9.34 -6.41 -3.21
N ASN A 102 8.50 -5.59 -3.86
CA ASN A 102 8.81 -4.18 -4.10
C ASN A 102 8.86 -3.35 -2.81
N GLY A 103 7.91 -3.59 -1.90
CA GLY A 103 7.84 -2.87 -0.62
C GLY A 103 8.98 -3.25 0.32
N LEU A 104 9.48 -4.48 0.19
CA LEU A 104 10.58 -4.99 1.02
C LEU A 104 11.94 -4.92 0.35
N SER A 105 12.15 -4.28 -0.81
CA SER A 105 13.47 -4.22 -1.46
C SER A 105 14.32 -3.01 -1.09
N LEU A 106 13.91 -2.20 -0.12
CA LEU A 106 14.59 -0.94 0.21
C LEU A 106 15.86 -1.15 1.04
N GLU A 107 15.84 -2.08 1.99
CA GLU A 107 16.98 -2.37 2.89
C GLU A 107 17.75 -3.63 2.50
N ASN A 108 17.31 -4.33 1.45
CA ASN A 108 17.98 -5.51 0.91
C ASN A 108 18.04 -5.37 -0.60
N ARG A 109 19.22 -5.56 -1.18
CA ARG A 109 19.46 -5.34 -2.61
C ARG A 109 18.87 -6.43 -3.50
N ILE A 110 17.74 -7.04 -3.12
CA ILE A 110 17.02 -7.96 -4.00
C ILE A 110 16.53 -7.21 -5.24
N ARG A 111 16.26 -7.96 -6.30
CA ARG A 111 15.65 -7.45 -7.52
C ARG A 111 14.21 -7.93 -7.56
N PRO A 112 13.24 -7.09 -7.13
CA PRO A 112 11.86 -7.50 -7.08
C PRO A 112 11.29 -7.64 -8.49
N ILE A 113 10.48 -8.67 -8.68
CA ILE A 113 9.79 -8.97 -9.91
C ILE A 113 8.29 -9.03 -9.56
N PHE A 114 7.56 -8.04 -10.06
CA PHE A 114 6.12 -7.96 -9.85
C PHE A 114 5.40 -9.12 -10.55
N VAL A 115 4.37 -9.66 -9.90
CA VAL A 115 3.54 -10.76 -10.43
C VAL A 115 2.10 -10.27 -10.57
N GLY A 116 1.54 -10.38 -11.78
CA GLY A 116 0.17 -9.94 -12.10
C GLY A 116 -0.54 -10.81 -13.14
N HIS A 117 -1.83 -10.56 -13.37
CA HIS A 117 -2.63 -11.29 -14.37
C HIS A 117 -2.38 -10.70 -15.77
N GLY A 118 -1.50 -11.33 -16.55
CA GLY A 118 -1.32 -11.01 -17.98
C GLY A 118 -0.89 -9.58 -18.30
N PHE A 119 -0.46 -8.82 -17.30
CA PHE A 119 0.10 -7.48 -17.46
C PHE A 119 1.62 -7.59 -17.59
N GLY A 120 2.25 -6.85 -18.50
CA GLY A 120 3.71 -6.84 -18.72
C GLY A 120 4.31 -8.15 -19.26
N ASN A 121 5.65 -8.28 -19.20
CA ASN A 121 6.43 -9.48 -19.59
C ASN A 121 6.21 -10.70 -18.65
N PHE A 122 5.08 -10.78 -17.94
CA PHE A 122 4.86 -11.70 -16.82
C PHE A 122 3.89 -12.85 -17.16
N ALA A 123 3.65 -13.09 -18.46
CA ALA A 123 2.93 -14.27 -18.95
C ALA A 123 3.69 -15.58 -18.61
N ASP A 124 5.02 -15.50 -18.50
CA ASP A 124 5.93 -16.59 -18.16
C ASP A 124 6.07 -16.84 -16.64
N ARG A 125 5.30 -16.16 -15.78
CA ARG A 125 5.46 -16.24 -14.31
C ARG A 125 5.46 -17.66 -13.74
N LYS A 126 4.73 -18.58 -14.39
CA LYS A 126 4.59 -20.00 -14.02
C LYS A 126 5.80 -20.84 -14.45
N SER A 127 6.58 -20.36 -15.41
CA SER A 127 7.75 -21.02 -15.99
C SER A 127 9.06 -20.26 -15.72
N ARG A 128 9.02 -19.16 -14.95
CA ARG A 128 10.20 -18.38 -14.57
C ARG A 128 11.02 -19.07 -13.51
N ASP A 129 11.87 -19.92 -14.04
CA ASP A 129 12.83 -20.75 -13.35
C ASP A 129 14.11 -20.01 -12.92
N ASP A 130 14.37 -18.83 -13.51
CA ASP A 130 15.41 -17.90 -13.10
C ASP A 130 15.11 -17.23 -11.76
N VAL A 131 13.83 -17.09 -11.42
CA VAL A 131 13.37 -16.57 -10.13
C VAL A 131 13.12 -17.74 -9.19
N ARG A 132 13.94 -17.91 -8.16
CA ARG A 132 13.77 -19.02 -7.19
C ARG A 132 12.81 -18.70 -6.05
N TYR A 133 12.71 -17.44 -5.66
CA TYR A 133 12.02 -17.05 -4.43
C TYR A 133 10.72 -16.30 -4.68
N ILE A 134 9.76 -16.46 -3.78
CA ILE A 134 8.48 -15.74 -3.75
C ILE A 134 8.32 -15.08 -2.38
N LEU A 135 7.85 -13.84 -2.35
CA LEU A 135 7.52 -13.09 -1.16
C LEU A 135 6.05 -12.70 -1.19
N THR A 136 5.28 -13.21 -0.25
CA THR A 136 3.80 -13.07 -0.23
C THR A 136 3.28 -12.96 1.19
N TYR A 137 2.10 -12.38 1.37
CA TYR A 137 1.36 -12.50 2.62
C TYR A 137 0.88 -13.95 2.85
N ILE A 138 0.84 -14.34 4.12
CA ILE A 138 0.29 -15.62 4.58
C ILE A 138 -0.92 -15.47 5.50
N GLU A 139 -1.24 -14.23 5.89
CA GLU A 139 -2.44 -13.91 6.66
C GLU A 139 -3.30 -12.90 5.89
N PRO A 140 -4.64 -13.08 5.87
CA PRO A 140 -5.42 -14.18 6.47
C PRO A 140 -5.23 -15.55 5.79
N TYR A 141 -4.68 -15.61 4.58
CA TYR A 141 -4.32 -16.87 3.92
C TYR A 141 -3.12 -16.68 2.97
N LEU A 142 -2.51 -17.78 2.57
CA LEU A 142 -1.37 -17.80 1.65
C LEU A 142 -1.74 -17.17 0.30
N GLY A 143 -1.02 -16.12 -0.11
CA GLY A 143 -1.30 -15.44 -1.37
C GLY A 143 -2.45 -14.43 -1.27
N TYR A 144 -2.77 -13.92 -0.07
CA TYR A 144 -3.87 -12.97 0.14
C TYR A 144 -3.90 -11.77 -0.82
N GLU A 145 -2.73 -11.32 -1.29
CA GLU A 145 -2.61 -10.24 -2.28
C GLU A 145 -3.24 -10.54 -3.66
N GLY A 146 -3.45 -11.83 -4.00
CA GLY A 146 -4.15 -12.26 -5.20
C GLY A 146 -3.82 -13.68 -5.65
N SER A 147 -4.72 -14.27 -6.43
CA SER A 147 -4.64 -15.64 -6.96
C SER A 147 -3.41 -15.93 -7.84
N GLN A 148 -2.68 -14.91 -8.26
CA GLN A 148 -1.47 -15.06 -9.08
C GLN A 148 -0.34 -15.74 -8.32
N ILE A 149 -0.28 -15.56 -6.98
CA ILE A 149 0.70 -16.27 -6.15
C ILE A 149 0.36 -17.76 -6.10
N GLU A 150 -0.91 -18.10 -5.86
CA GLU A 150 -1.40 -19.48 -5.88
C GLU A 150 -1.12 -20.15 -7.24
N ASP A 151 -1.34 -19.42 -8.34
CA ASP A 151 -1.01 -19.83 -9.70
C ASP A 151 0.46 -20.23 -9.90
N VAL A 152 1.38 -19.48 -9.29
CA VAL A 152 2.82 -19.76 -9.36
C VAL A 152 3.17 -20.94 -8.45
N LEU A 153 2.64 -20.96 -7.23
CA LEU A 153 2.87 -22.06 -6.29
C LEU A 153 2.33 -23.39 -6.82
N GLY A 154 1.16 -23.39 -7.47
CA GLY A 154 0.58 -24.56 -8.12
C GLY A 154 1.41 -25.10 -9.29
N ALA A 155 2.24 -24.26 -9.93
CA ALA A 155 3.16 -24.69 -10.98
C ALA A 155 4.47 -25.30 -10.42
N HIS A 156 4.76 -25.13 -9.13
CA HIS A 156 6.02 -25.55 -8.49
C HIS A 156 5.76 -26.40 -7.24
N PRO A 157 5.35 -27.68 -7.37
CA PRO A 157 4.81 -28.48 -6.25
C PRO A 157 5.76 -28.72 -5.06
N HIS A 158 7.05 -28.45 -5.20
CA HIS A 158 8.07 -28.63 -4.17
C HIS A 158 8.44 -27.31 -3.46
N TRP A 159 7.55 -26.34 -3.45
CA TRP A 159 7.81 -25.08 -2.76
C TRP A 159 7.78 -25.26 -1.24
N ARG A 160 8.58 -24.45 -0.51
CA ARG A 160 8.56 -24.42 0.96
C ARG A 160 8.70 -23.00 1.48
N ILE A 161 7.98 -22.68 2.55
CA ILE A 161 8.27 -21.49 3.36
C ILE A 161 9.63 -21.70 4.04
N ILE A 162 10.57 -20.81 3.77
CA ILE A 162 11.91 -20.85 4.37
C ILE A 162 12.09 -19.80 5.46
N MET A 163 11.21 -18.80 5.51
CA MET A 163 11.20 -17.78 6.55
C MET A 163 9.83 -17.11 6.61
N THR A 164 9.42 -16.68 7.80
CA THR A 164 8.24 -15.85 8.01
C THR A 164 8.63 -14.55 8.70
N PHE A 165 7.85 -13.50 8.47
CA PHE A 165 8.08 -12.18 9.03
C PHE A 165 6.76 -11.57 9.45
N ASP A 166 6.81 -10.74 10.48
CA ASP A 166 5.75 -9.80 10.75
C ASP A 166 5.91 -8.58 9.84
N VAL A 167 4.79 -8.12 9.28
CA VAL A 167 4.69 -6.90 8.47
C VAL A 167 3.52 -6.07 8.99
N ALA A 168 3.45 -4.80 8.58
CA ALA A 168 2.41 -3.87 8.99
C ALA A 168 1.89 -3.12 7.76
N GLU A 169 0.80 -3.64 7.19
CA GLU A 169 0.09 -3.07 6.04
C GLU A 169 -1.33 -2.65 6.44
N THR A 170 -1.86 -3.24 7.51
CA THR A 170 -3.13 -2.90 8.11
C THR A 170 -2.95 -2.20 9.46
N PRO A 171 -3.89 -1.33 9.86
CA PRO A 171 -3.85 -0.66 11.17
C PRO A 171 -3.88 -1.61 12.37
N SER A 172 -4.29 -2.88 12.20
CA SER A 172 -4.22 -3.88 13.27
C SER A 172 -2.79 -4.31 13.55
N GLY A 173 -1.85 -4.11 12.62
CA GLY A 173 -0.44 -4.40 12.80
C GLY A 173 -0.12 -5.90 12.94
N HIS A 174 -1.04 -6.78 12.57
CA HIS A 174 -0.93 -8.23 12.70
C HIS A 174 -0.83 -8.92 11.34
N ASP A 175 -0.18 -8.31 10.35
CA ASP A 175 0.00 -8.95 9.05
C ASP A 175 1.26 -9.84 9.08
N ARG A 176 1.19 -10.99 8.40
CA ARG A 176 2.35 -11.88 8.24
C ARG A 176 2.66 -12.16 6.79
N ALA A 177 3.96 -12.23 6.52
CA ALA A 177 4.50 -12.56 5.22
C ALA A 177 5.46 -13.75 5.30
N ALA A 178 5.69 -14.38 4.16
CA ALA A 178 6.63 -15.48 4.03
C ALA A 178 7.54 -15.31 2.81
N LEU A 179 8.81 -15.70 3.00
CA LEU A 179 9.72 -16.00 1.92
C LEU A 179 9.60 -17.50 1.61
N ILE A 180 9.27 -17.79 0.36
CA ILE A 180 9.08 -19.14 -0.16
C ILE A 180 10.19 -19.44 -1.16
N ASP A 181 10.79 -20.62 -1.06
CA ASP A 181 11.64 -21.21 -2.09
C ASP A 181 10.78 -22.08 -3.01
N LYS A 182 10.75 -21.80 -4.32
CA LYS A 182 10.00 -22.60 -5.32
C LYS A 182 10.57 -24.00 -5.52
N ARG A 183 11.81 -24.24 -5.09
CA ARG A 183 12.56 -25.47 -5.34
C ARG A 183 13.23 -25.97 -4.08
N ALA A 184 12.50 -26.00 -2.96
CA ALA A 184 13.03 -26.65 -1.77
C ALA A 184 13.31 -28.12 -2.14
N ARG A 185 14.60 -28.48 -2.14
CA ARG A 185 15.00 -29.88 -2.13
C ARG A 185 15.03 -30.30 -0.66
N ASP A 186 14.63 -31.54 -0.41
CA ASP A 186 14.73 -32.17 0.91
C ASP A 186 16.18 -32.18 1.43
#